data_AF-A0A0D2JAE4-F1
#
_entry.id   AF-A0A0D2JAE4-F1
#
_cell.length_a   1.000
_cell.length_b   1.000
_cell.length_c   1.000
_cell.angle_alpha   90.00
_cell.angle_beta   90.00
_cell.angle_gamma   90.00
#
_symmetry.space_group_name_H-M   'P 1'
#
loop_
_entity.id
_entity.type
_entity.pdbx_description
1 polymer ?
#
loop_
_entity_poly.entity_id
_entity_poly.type
_entity_poly.pdbx_seq_one_letter_code
_entity_poly.pdbx_strand_id
1 'polypeptide(L)'
;MAAATSEQREKQAELQGLLCGVVQTLCTRLAKEDNGKAALLQYADSTMEALLRVLANPGQAGGAAGAAVAAASVHEEAMQAVGSVAIGVGRQFSKYMPSFYPYLKAGLLNHQEWQVCLTTVGVLTDVCDAVGDELAPYSDEIMNMLIHNLGSDAVHRSIKPQILSTFGDMALSLGAKFEKYTEAVTRMLQQAMQLSAAQAAQAALDDDLADYNNELRMGILEAYSGIFQGLPSGSAEGPLRADVPLILEFANTIARDQASEEYDELVVRATVSLLGDMVTTVQGVGSLLASQRGQDWEKLLSWVHESDALGSDLDWAVNAISGAVQAAA
;
A
#
# COMPACT_ATOMS: atom_id res chain seq x y z
N MET A 1 36.47 22.33 -15.82
CA MET A 1 35.25 22.16 -16.63
C MET A 1 34.35 23.35 -16.38
N ALA A 2 33.85 24.01 -17.42
CA ALA A 2 32.88 25.10 -17.24
C ALA A 2 31.63 24.55 -16.52
N ALA A 3 31.16 25.24 -15.49
CA ALA A 3 29.94 24.84 -14.79
C ALA A 3 28.76 24.89 -15.78
N ALA A 4 28.00 23.80 -15.89
CA ALA A 4 26.80 23.74 -16.74
C ALA A 4 25.84 24.87 -16.36
N THR A 5 25.24 25.52 -17.37
CA THR A 5 24.26 26.59 -17.17
C THR A 5 22.96 26.03 -16.56
N SER A 6 22.12 26.88 -15.95
CA SER A 6 20.82 26.45 -15.38
C SER A 6 19.98 25.71 -16.41
N GLU A 7 19.87 26.27 -17.62
CA GLU A 7 19.12 25.69 -18.74
C GLU A 7 19.66 24.32 -19.16
N GLN A 8 20.98 24.12 -19.13
CA GLN A 8 21.59 22.81 -19.42
C GLN A 8 21.26 21.79 -18.34
N ARG A 9 21.20 22.20 -17.06
CA ARG A 9 20.83 21.30 -15.95
C ARG A 9 19.36 20.93 -15.99
N GLU A 10 18.49 21.89 -16.31
CA GLU A 10 17.05 21.65 -16.47
C GLU A 10 16.77 20.67 -17.62
N LYS A 11 17.37 20.88 -18.80
CA LYS A 11 17.24 19.93 -19.92
C LYS A 11 17.82 18.55 -19.60
N GLN A 12 18.92 18.50 -18.84
CA GLN A 12 19.50 17.24 -18.40
C GLN A 12 18.55 16.52 -17.43
N ALA A 13 17.95 17.24 -16.48
CA ALA A 13 16.98 16.68 -15.55
C ALA A 13 15.75 16.14 -16.31
N GLU A 14 15.15 16.93 -17.18
CA GLU A 14 14.02 16.50 -18.02
C GLU A 14 14.35 15.21 -18.80
N LEU A 15 15.52 15.15 -19.45
CA LEU A 15 15.96 13.95 -20.16
C LEU A 15 16.16 12.75 -19.20
N GLN A 16 16.69 12.98 -18.01
CA GLN A 16 16.85 11.93 -17.00
C GLN A 16 15.50 11.37 -16.54
N GLY A 17 14.51 12.23 -16.30
CA GLY A 17 13.16 11.82 -15.93
C GLY A 17 12.52 10.97 -17.03
N LEU A 18 12.56 11.45 -18.29
CA LEU A 18 12.05 10.71 -19.44
C LEU A 18 12.72 9.34 -19.61
N LEU A 19 14.04 9.27 -19.43
CA LEU A 19 14.77 8.00 -19.51
C LEU A 19 14.41 7.06 -18.35
N CYS A 20 14.18 7.58 -17.13
CA CYS A 20 13.71 6.77 -16.00
C CYS A 20 12.32 6.19 -16.29
N GLY A 21 11.38 6.97 -16.81
CA GLY A 21 10.05 6.49 -17.20
C GLY A 21 10.10 5.42 -18.32
N VAL A 22 11.04 5.55 -19.28
CA VAL A 22 11.28 4.49 -20.28
C VAL A 22 11.82 3.22 -19.60
N VAL A 23 12.78 3.34 -18.68
CA VAL A 23 13.32 2.20 -17.93
C VAL A 23 12.24 1.51 -17.11
N GLN A 24 11.40 2.28 -16.39
CA GLN A 24 10.25 1.79 -15.65
C GLN A 24 9.33 0.95 -16.56
N THR A 25 8.91 1.53 -17.69
CA THR A 25 8.03 0.86 -18.65
C THR A 25 8.64 -0.45 -19.18
N LEU A 26 9.94 -0.43 -19.53
CA LEU A 26 10.64 -1.62 -20.01
C LEU A 26 10.74 -2.70 -18.92
N CYS A 27 11.09 -2.33 -17.68
CA CYS A 27 11.17 -3.27 -16.56
C CYS A 27 9.82 -3.93 -16.29
N THR A 28 8.74 -3.15 -16.22
CA THR A 28 7.38 -3.65 -15.99
C THR A 28 6.90 -4.57 -17.11
N ARG A 29 7.26 -4.28 -18.37
CA ARG A 29 6.92 -5.16 -19.51
C ARG A 29 7.74 -6.44 -19.49
N LEU A 30 9.05 -6.35 -19.31
CA LEU A 30 9.95 -7.51 -19.26
C LEU A 30 9.62 -8.44 -18.09
N ALA A 31 9.17 -7.89 -16.95
CA ALA A 31 8.76 -8.66 -15.78
C ALA A 31 7.54 -9.58 -16.02
N LYS A 32 6.76 -9.37 -17.10
CA LYS A 32 5.57 -10.17 -17.40
C LYS A 32 5.86 -11.46 -18.19
N GLU A 33 7.04 -11.58 -18.79
CA GLU A 33 7.41 -12.72 -19.65
C GLU A 33 8.66 -13.42 -19.10
N ASP A 34 8.72 -14.75 -19.12
CA ASP A 34 9.88 -15.49 -18.57
C ASP A 34 11.20 -15.13 -19.26
N ASN A 35 11.18 -15.00 -20.59
CA ASN A 35 12.34 -14.55 -21.37
C ASN A 35 12.70 -13.08 -21.04
N GLY A 36 11.69 -12.25 -20.76
CA GLY A 36 11.88 -10.86 -20.36
C GLY A 36 12.53 -10.74 -18.99
N LYS A 37 12.11 -11.55 -18.01
CA LYS A 37 12.74 -11.61 -16.68
C LYS A 37 14.21 -11.99 -16.76
N ALA A 38 14.57 -12.97 -17.59
CA ALA A 38 15.97 -13.35 -17.78
C ALA A 38 16.82 -12.19 -18.33
N ALA A 39 16.28 -11.43 -19.30
CA ALA A 39 16.95 -10.24 -19.82
C ALA A 39 17.06 -9.13 -18.75
N LEU A 40 15.99 -8.88 -17.99
CA LEU A 40 16.01 -7.90 -16.91
C LEU A 40 17.09 -8.22 -15.86
N LEU A 41 17.20 -9.49 -15.45
CA LEU A 41 18.23 -9.95 -14.52
C LEU A 41 19.65 -9.72 -15.07
N GLN A 42 19.86 -9.90 -16.38
CA GLN A 42 21.15 -9.67 -17.01
C GLN A 42 21.60 -8.20 -16.93
N TYR A 43 20.66 -7.25 -17.05
CA TYR A 43 20.96 -5.81 -17.04
C TYR A 43 20.72 -5.12 -15.69
N ALA A 44 20.15 -5.83 -14.71
CA ALA A 44 19.72 -5.25 -13.43
C ALA A 44 20.82 -4.47 -12.71
N ASP A 45 22.05 -5.00 -12.67
CA ASP A 45 23.18 -4.34 -11.99
C ASP A 45 23.49 -2.98 -12.63
N SER A 46 23.57 -2.93 -13.96
CA SER A 46 23.85 -1.69 -14.70
C SER A 46 22.70 -0.68 -14.60
N THR A 47 21.45 -1.17 -14.60
CA THR A 47 20.27 -0.32 -14.45
C THR A 47 20.23 0.29 -13.05
N MET A 48 20.42 -0.51 -12.00
CA MET A 48 20.43 0.00 -10.63
C MET A 48 21.60 0.95 -10.38
N GLU A 49 22.79 0.68 -10.91
CA GLU A 49 23.91 1.60 -10.80
C GLU A 49 23.60 2.95 -11.45
N ALA A 50 22.94 2.96 -12.61
CA ALA A 50 22.51 4.19 -13.28
C ALA A 50 21.44 4.95 -12.47
N LEU A 51 20.42 4.25 -11.97
CA LEU A 51 19.34 4.84 -11.17
C LEU A 51 19.87 5.43 -9.85
N LEU A 52 20.76 4.72 -9.15
CA LEU A 52 21.39 5.23 -7.93
C LEU A 52 22.23 6.48 -8.20
N ARG A 53 22.90 6.58 -9.35
CA ARG A 53 23.63 7.81 -9.74
C ARG A 53 22.68 8.97 -10.03
N VAL A 54 21.50 8.71 -10.58
CA VAL A 54 20.47 9.75 -10.77
C VAL A 54 19.99 10.26 -9.41
N LEU A 55 19.64 9.36 -8.48
CA LEU A 55 19.21 9.69 -7.12
C LEU A 55 20.32 10.39 -6.30
N ALA A 56 21.59 10.06 -6.54
CA ALA A 56 22.74 10.66 -5.87
C ALA A 56 23.03 12.10 -6.29
N ASN A 57 22.41 12.62 -7.36
CA ASN A 57 22.86 13.85 -7.99
C ASN A 57 22.46 15.10 -7.16
N PRO A 58 23.41 15.80 -6.51
CA PRO A 58 23.10 16.86 -5.54
C PRO A 58 22.53 18.14 -6.18
N GLY A 59 22.60 18.27 -7.51
CA GLY A 59 21.99 19.37 -8.27
C GLY A 59 20.45 19.39 -8.21
N GLN A 60 19.86 18.37 -7.61
CA GLN A 60 18.42 18.21 -7.42
C GLN A 60 17.91 18.71 -6.05
N ALA A 61 18.81 19.09 -5.13
CA ALA A 61 18.45 19.41 -3.74
C ALA A 61 18.38 20.91 -3.40
N GLY A 62 18.38 21.83 -4.37
CA GLY A 62 18.26 23.26 -4.06
C GLY A 62 18.78 24.19 -5.15
N GLY A 63 17.86 24.64 -6.00
CA GLY A 63 18.02 25.74 -6.94
C GLY A 63 16.65 26.40 -7.18
N ALA A 64 16.61 27.59 -7.79
CA ALA A 64 15.40 28.40 -8.04
C ALA A 64 14.17 27.55 -8.40
N ALA A 65 12.97 27.98 -7.98
CA ALA A 65 11.73 27.19 -7.95
C ALA A 65 11.44 26.25 -9.15
N GLY A 66 11.83 26.61 -10.39
CA GLY A 66 11.71 25.72 -11.56
C GLY A 66 12.68 24.53 -11.59
N ALA A 67 13.90 24.68 -11.09
CA ALA A 67 14.91 23.61 -10.99
C ALA A 67 14.58 22.62 -9.85
N ALA A 68 13.91 23.07 -8.79
CA ALA A 68 13.42 22.21 -7.71
C ALA A 68 12.30 21.27 -8.17
N VAL A 69 11.37 21.77 -8.99
CA VAL A 69 10.28 20.95 -9.56
C VAL A 69 10.82 19.89 -10.54
N ALA A 70 11.74 20.28 -11.44
CA ALA A 70 12.37 19.32 -12.36
C ALA A 70 13.19 18.27 -11.59
N ALA A 71 13.83 18.67 -10.50
CA ALA A 71 14.56 17.77 -9.62
C ALA A 71 13.68 16.78 -8.86
N ALA A 72 12.57 17.25 -8.30
CA ALA A 72 11.58 16.42 -7.62
C ALA A 72 10.96 15.40 -8.59
N SER A 73 10.60 15.84 -9.80
CA SER A 73 10.08 14.97 -10.86
C SER A 73 11.09 13.89 -11.29
N VAL A 74 12.38 14.22 -11.44
CA VAL A 74 13.40 13.20 -11.75
C VAL A 74 13.58 12.22 -10.60
N HIS A 75 13.55 12.69 -9.36
CA HIS A 75 13.66 11.81 -8.20
C HIS A 75 12.45 10.88 -8.10
N GLU A 76 11.25 11.38 -8.39
CA GLU A 76 10.02 10.58 -8.47
C GLU A 76 10.13 9.48 -9.53
N GLU A 77 10.45 9.85 -10.78
CA GLU A 77 10.61 8.91 -11.90
C GLU A 77 11.71 7.87 -11.65
N ALA A 78 12.84 8.31 -11.07
CA ALA A 78 13.93 7.40 -10.70
C ALA A 78 13.49 6.43 -9.60
N MET A 79 12.73 6.90 -8.60
CA MET A 79 12.19 6.06 -7.53
C MET A 79 11.22 5.02 -8.10
N GLN A 80 10.27 5.43 -8.96
CA GLN A 80 9.34 4.51 -9.62
C GLN A 80 10.05 3.47 -10.50
N ALA A 81 11.10 3.88 -11.22
CA ALA A 81 11.92 2.95 -11.99
C ALA A 81 12.61 1.92 -11.08
N VAL A 82 13.08 2.31 -9.89
CA VAL A 82 13.61 1.37 -8.89
C VAL A 82 12.54 0.38 -8.42
N GLY A 83 11.32 0.83 -8.14
CA GLY A 83 10.20 -0.07 -7.80
C GLY A 83 9.92 -1.11 -8.90
N SER A 84 9.90 -0.68 -10.16
CA SER A 84 9.73 -1.58 -11.30
C SER A 84 10.88 -2.58 -11.47
N VAL A 85 12.11 -2.18 -11.15
CA VAL A 85 13.26 -3.11 -11.09
C VAL A 85 13.06 -4.10 -9.94
N ALA A 86 12.65 -3.65 -8.75
CA ALA A 86 12.41 -4.51 -7.59
C ALA A 86 11.39 -5.61 -7.90
N ILE A 87 10.22 -5.25 -8.45
CA ILE A 87 9.20 -6.20 -8.90
C ILE A 87 9.78 -7.22 -9.88
N GLY A 88 10.53 -6.74 -10.88
CA GLY A 88 11.00 -7.60 -11.96
C GLY A 88 12.13 -8.55 -11.57
N VAL A 89 13.00 -8.17 -10.63
CA VAL A 89 14.12 -9.01 -10.18
C VAL A 89 13.80 -9.83 -8.92
N GLY A 90 12.74 -9.47 -8.19
CA GLY A 90 12.28 -10.12 -6.96
C GLY A 90 13.37 -10.15 -5.89
N ARG A 91 13.55 -11.31 -5.23
CA ARG A 91 14.52 -11.51 -4.14
C ARG A 91 15.97 -11.12 -4.49
N GLN A 92 16.34 -11.05 -5.77
CA GLN A 92 17.68 -10.57 -6.14
C GLN A 92 17.88 -9.07 -5.87
N PHE A 93 16.81 -8.32 -5.59
CA PHE A 93 16.88 -6.90 -5.25
C PHE A 93 17.61 -6.66 -3.92
N SER A 94 17.63 -7.63 -3.00
CA SER A 94 18.26 -7.51 -1.68
C SER A 94 19.70 -7.01 -1.73
N LYS A 95 20.46 -7.39 -2.77
CA LYS A 95 21.86 -6.95 -2.92
C LYS A 95 22.01 -5.44 -3.11
N TYR A 96 20.95 -4.75 -3.57
CA TYR A 96 20.95 -3.30 -3.76
C TYR A 96 20.50 -2.54 -2.51
N MET A 97 19.82 -3.18 -1.55
CA MET A 97 19.28 -2.53 -0.36
C MET A 97 20.30 -1.69 0.42
N PRO A 98 21.54 -2.15 0.69
CA PRO A 98 22.51 -1.32 1.41
C PRO A 98 22.83 0.02 0.73
N SER A 99 22.83 0.04 -0.61
CA SER A 99 23.12 1.23 -1.41
C SER A 99 21.86 2.09 -1.67
N PHE A 100 20.70 1.44 -1.77
CA PHE A 100 19.43 2.11 -2.08
C PHE A 100 18.74 2.70 -0.83
N TYR A 101 18.87 2.03 0.32
CA TYR A 101 18.17 2.39 1.56
C TYR A 101 18.34 3.85 2.01
N PRO A 102 19.51 4.50 1.88
CA PRO A 102 19.65 5.93 2.19
C PRO A 102 18.70 6.84 1.39
N TYR A 103 18.43 6.51 0.12
CA TYR A 103 17.52 7.25 -0.75
C TYR A 103 16.06 6.98 -0.40
N LEU A 104 15.73 5.73 -0.11
CA LEU A 104 14.40 5.34 0.41
C LEU A 104 14.08 6.12 1.70
N LYS A 105 15.01 6.13 2.65
CA LYS A 105 14.90 6.89 3.90
C LYS A 105 14.73 8.39 3.64
N ALA A 106 15.52 8.97 2.75
CA ALA A 106 15.42 10.39 2.42
C ALA A 106 14.05 10.74 1.81
N GLY A 107 13.52 9.91 0.90
CA GLY A 107 12.21 10.10 0.29
C GLY A 107 11.07 10.02 1.30
N LEU A 108 11.10 9.04 2.21
CA LEU A 108 10.08 8.88 3.28
C LEU A 108 10.05 10.06 4.25
N LEU A 109 11.19 10.71 4.49
CA LEU A 109 11.28 11.88 5.37
C LEU A 109 11.00 13.21 4.66
N ASN A 110 10.94 13.23 3.32
CA ASN A 110 10.77 14.46 2.55
C ASN A 110 9.29 14.85 2.39
N HIS A 111 8.69 15.33 3.49
CA HIS A 111 7.29 15.76 3.50
C HIS A 111 7.03 17.11 2.78
N GLN A 112 8.08 17.83 2.34
CA GLN A 112 7.92 19.08 1.56
C GLN A 112 7.48 18.79 0.13
N GLU A 113 8.05 17.75 -0.47
CA GLU A 113 7.69 17.24 -1.80
C GLU A 113 6.79 16.01 -1.63
N TRP A 114 5.53 16.24 -1.30
CA TRP A 114 4.61 15.17 -0.89
C TRP A 114 4.40 14.09 -1.98
N GLN A 115 4.52 14.42 -3.26
CA GLN A 115 4.44 13.46 -4.37
C GLN A 115 5.64 12.50 -4.38
N VAL A 116 6.84 13.00 -4.08
CA VAL A 116 8.04 12.17 -3.93
C VAL A 116 7.89 11.25 -2.73
N CYS A 117 7.37 11.78 -1.60
CA CYS A 117 7.10 10.96 -0.42
C CYS A 117 6.08 9.85 -0.73
N LEU A 118 4.94 10.20 -1.36
CA LEU A 118 3.91 9.23 -1.78
C LEU A 118 4.50 8.13 -2.67
N THR A 119 5.24 8.53 -3.71
CA THR A 119 5.93 7.59 -4.61
C THR A 119 6.92 6.71 -3.85
N THR A 120 7.64 7.27 -2.87
CA THR A 120 8.60 6.52 -2.05
C THR A 120 7.89 5.48 -1.16
N VAL A 121 6.69 5.78 -0.63
CA VAL A 121 5.88 4.80 0.10
C VAL A 121 5.42 3.68 -0.84
N GLY A 122 4.98 4.00 -2.06
CA GLY A 122 4.62 2.98 -3.06
C GLY A 122 5.81 2.07 -3.42
N VAL A 123 7.00 2.66 -3.64
CA VAL A 123 8.21 1.89 -3.93
C VAL A 123 8.69 1.09 -2.72
N LEU A 124 8.42 1.55 -1.50
CA LEU A 124 8.63 0.73 -0.30
C LEU A 124 7.76 -0.54 -0.35
N THR A 125 6.49 -0.46 -0.74
CA THR A 125 5.63 -1.64 -0.95
C THR A 125 6.23 -2.59 -2.00
N ASP A 126 6.63 -2.09 -3.18
CA ASP A 126 7.27 -2.90 -4.23
C ASP A 126 8.53 -3.62 -3.71
N VAL A 127 9.31 -2.92 -2.89
CA VAL A 127 10.53 -3.45 -2.27
C VAL A 127 10.17 -4.48 -1.21
N CYS A 128 9.19 -4.24 -0.34
CA CYS A 128 8.72 -5.21 0.65
C CYS A 128 8.39 -6.55 -0.02
N ASP A 129 7.60 -6.52 -1.08
CA ASP A 129 7.20 -7.71 -1.83
C ASP A 129 8.39 -8.41 -2.51
N ALA A 130 9.31 -7.62 -3.08
CA ALA A 130 10.48 -8.16 -3.75
C ALA A 130 11.48 -8.83 -2.78
N VAL A 131 11.79 -8.16 -1.66
CA VAL A 131 12.85 -8.59 -0.72
C VAL A 131 12.32 -9.57 0.32
N GLY A 132 11.04 -9.49 0.67
CA GLY A 132 10.40 -10.34 1.68
C GLY A 132 11.09 -10.27 3.05
N ASP A 133 11.43 -11.43 3.59
CA ASP A 133 11.95 -11.57 4.95
C ASP A 133 13.36 -10.99 5.17
N GLU A 134 14.07 -10.69 4.08
CA GLU A 134 15.37 -10.01 4.06
C GLU A 134 15.25 -8.48 4.30
N LEU A 135 14.03 -7.93 4.31
CA LEU A 135 13.75 -6.55 4.74
C LEU A 135 13.99 -6.34 6.24
N ALA A 136 14.00 -7.42 7.03
CA ALA A 136 14.05 -7.38 8.50
C ALA A 136 15.08 -6.40 9.12
N PRO A 137 16.34 -6.28 8.62
CA PRO A 137 17.32 -5.34 9.16
C PRO A 137 16.92 -3.86 9.08
N TYR A 138 16.03 -3.51 8.15
CA TYR A 138 15.56 -2.14 7.92
C TYR A 138 14.18 -1.87 8.55
N SER A 139 13.45 -2.93 8.91
CA SER A 139 12.04 -2.86 9.29
C SER A 139 11.75 -1.94 10.48
N ASP A 140 12.60 -1.92 11.51
CA ASP A 140 12.37 -1.09 12.71
C ASP A 140 12.40 0.41 12.37
N GLU A 141 13.37 0.82 11.56
CA GLU A 141 13.50 2.22 11.17
C GLU A 141 12.41 2.64 10.19
N ILE A 142 12.08 1.77 9.22
CA ILE A 142 10.95 1.99 8.30
C ILE A 142 9.65 2.16 9.08
N MET A 143 9.32 1.24 9.99
CA MET A 143 8.08 1.31 10.78
C MET A 143 8.00 2.58 11.62
N ASN A 144 9.11 2.99 12.24
CA ASN A 144 9.15 4.24 12.99
C ASN A 144 8.89 5.48 12.11
N MET A 145 9.43 5.50 10.88
CA MET A 145 9.17 6.60 9.93
C MET A 145 7.71 6.62 9.46
N LEU A 146 7.15 5.47 9.10
CA LEU A 146 5.77 5.36 8.66
C LEU A 146 4.77 5.76 9.75
N ILE A 147 4.97 5.28 10.98
CA ILE A 147 4.14 5.64 12.14
C ILE A 147 4.22 7.14 12.41
N HIS A 148 5.42 7.72 12.36
CA HIS A 148 5.61 9.16 12.52
C HIS A 148 4.86 9.96 11.44
N ASN A 149 5.01 9.58 10.18
CA ASN A 149 4.37 10.26 9.05
C ASN A 149 2.84 10.19 9.14
N LEU A 150 2.29 9.03 9.48
CA LEU A 150 0.84 8.83 9.60
C LEU A 150 0.23 9.68 10.72
N GLY A 151 0.94 9.82 11.84
CA GLY A 151 0.54 10.66 12.97
C GLY A 151 0.82 12.16 12.82
N SER A 152 1.48 12.59 11.73
CA SER A 152 1.85 14.00 11.51
C SER A 152 0.75 14.76 10.76
N ASP A 153 0.45 15.97 11.24
CA ASP A 153 -0.43 16.92 10.55
C ASP A 153 0.29 17.68 9.42
N ALA A 154 1.63 17.63 9.40
CA ALA A 154 2.44 18.24 8.36
C ALA A 154 2.54 17.38 7.09
N VAL A 155 2.12 16.12 7.16
CA VAL A 155 2.13 15.18 6.03
C VAL A 155 0.82 15.32 5.25
N HIS A 156 0.94 15.41 3.93
CA HIS A 156 -0.22 15.52 3.03
C HIS A 156 -1.17 14.33 3.21
N ARG A 157 -2.48 14.60 3.28
CA ARG A 157 -3.51 13.59 3.60
C ARG A 157 -3.46 12.36 2.69
N SER A 158 -3.17 12.53 1.39
CA SER A 158 -3.11 11.45 0.40
C SER A 158 -1.99 10.44 0.64
N ILE A 159 -1.00 10.76 1.48
CA ILE A 159 0.05 9.80 1.85
C ILE A 159 -0.47 8.80 2.89
N LYS A 160 -1.44 9.19 3.71
CA LYS A 160 -1.90 8.39 4.85
C LYS A 160 -2.53 7.06 4.42
N PRO A 161 -3.45 7.01 3.43
CA PRO A 161 -3.96 5.74 2.91
C PRO A 161 -2.86 4.79 2.45
N GLN A 162 -1.88 5.29 1.68
CA GLN A 162 -0.78 4.47 1.17
C GLN A 162 0.08 3.90 2.29
N ILE A 163 0.36 4.69 3.34
CA ILE A 163 1.10 4.19 4.52
C ILE A 163 0.34 3.05 5.20
N LEU A 164 -0.99 3.15 5.30
CA LEU A 164 -1.81 2.09 5.89
C LEU A 164 -1.69 0.80 5.06
N SER A 165 -1.89 0.86 3.74
CA SER A 165 -1.70 -0.30 2.85
C SER A 165 -0.32 -0.94 3.04
N THR A 166 0.75 -0.13 3.08
CA THR A 166 2.12 -0.61 3.27
C THR A 166 2.32 -1.36 4.59
N PHE A 167 1.55 -1.07 5.66
CA PHE A 167 1.60 -1.89 6.87
C PHE A 167 1.13 -3.33 6.62
N GLY A 168 0.12 -3.51 5.76
CA GLY A 168 -0.34 -4.84 5.32
C GLY A 168 0.75 -5.59 4.55
N ASP A 169 1.37 -4.94 3.57
CA ASP A 169 2.47 -5.53 2.77
C ASP A 169 3.67 -5.91 3.64
N MET A 170 4.00 -5.06 4.61
CA MET A 170 5.05 -5.35 5.59
C MET A 170 4.67 -6.53 6.49
N ALA A 171 3.41 -6.67 6.87
CA ALA A 171 2.94 -7.82 7.64
C ALA A 171 3.06 -9.12 6.83
N LEU A 172 2.65 -9.11 5.56
CA LEU A 172 2.82 -10.22 4.62
C LEU A 172 4.30 -10.61 4.44
N SER A 173 5.17 -9.61 4.25
CA SER A 173 6.58 -9.80 3.95
C SER A 173 7.41 -10.26 5.16
N LEU A 174 7.13 -9.72 6.34
CA LEU A 174 7.89 -9.99 7.57
C LEU A 174 7.33 -11.17 8.38
N GLY A 175 6.05 -11.51 8.18
CA GLY A 175 5.35 -12.56 8.90
C GLY A 175 5.46 -12.41 10.41
N ALA A 176 5.93 -13.45 11.11
CA ALA A 176 6.11 -13.44 12.57
C ALA A 176 6.98 -12.27 13.09
N LYS A 177 7.91 -11.73 12.28
CA LYS A 177 8.73 -10.58 12.70
C LYS A 177 7.91 -9.28 12.82
N PHE A 178 6.71 -9.24 12.24
CA PHE A 178 5.79 -8.10 12.33
C PHE A 178 5.04 -8.02 13.67
N GLU A 179 4.96 -9.11 14.44
CA GLU A 179 4.18 -9.19 15.69
C GLU A 179 4.45 -8.04 16.67
N LYS A 180 5.70 -7.57 16.74
CA LYS A 180 6.10 -6.46 17.62
C LYS A 180 5.50 -5.10 17.23
N TYR A 181 5.00 -4.96 15.99
CA TYR A 181 4.37 -3.74 15.51
C TYR A 181 2.84 -3.81 15.54
N THR A 182 2.25 -5.01 15.63
CA THR A 182 0.80 -5.24 15.48
C THR A 182 -0.02 -4.32 16.38
N GLU A 183 0.31 -4.24 17.67
CA GLU A 183 -0.45 -3.42 18.63
C GLU A 183 -0.41 -1.92 18.29
N ALA A 184 0.72 -1.42 17.76
CA ALA A 184 0.81 -0.03 17.34
C ALA A 184 0.00 0.22 16.07
N VAL A 185 0.12 -0.68 15.09
CA VAL A 185 -0.56 -0.58 13.80
C VAL A 185 -2.07 -0.69 13.94
N THR A 186 -2.59 -1.67 14.70
CA THR A 186 -4.04 -1.84 14.88
C THR A 186 -4.67 -0.65 15.59
N ARG A 187 -4.01 -0.04 16.57
CA ARG A 187 -4.48 1.23 17.16
C ARG A 187 -4.62 2.35 16.14
N MET A 188 -3.68 2.47 15.20
CA MET A 188 -3.76 3.48 14.15
C MET A 188 -4.89 3.17 13.16
N LEU A 189 -5.09 1.89 12.81
CA LEU A 189 -6.19 1.45 11.97
C LEU A 189 -7.56 1.71 12.63
N GLN A 190 -7.69 1.48 13.93
CA GLN A 190 -8.89 1.82 14.69
C GLN A 190 -9.21 3.33 14.64
N GLN A 191 -8.20 4.18 14.77
CA GLN A 191 -8.37 5.64 14.65
C GLN A 191 -8.77 6.04 13.21
N ALA A 192 -8.17 5.41 12.20
CA ALA A 192 -8.49 5.64 10.79
C ALA A 192 -9.93 5.20 10.46
N MET A 193 -10.41 4.06 10.98
CA MET A 193 -11.80 3.63 10.85
C MET A 193 -12.77 4.65 11.45
N GLN A 194 -12.46 5.18 12.64
CA GLN A 194 -13.28 6.22 13.28
C GLN A 194 -13.32 7.50 12.45
N LEU A 195 -12.18 7.92 11.88
CA LEU A 195 -12.11 9.09 11.00
C LEU A 195 -12.96 8.90 9.75
N SER A 196 -12.83 7.75 9.08
CA SER A 196 -13.60 7.42 7.89
C SER A 196 -15.12 7.43 8.17
N ALA A 197 -15.54 6.81 9.28
CA ALA A 197 -16.93 6.80 9.70
C ALA A 197 -17.46 8.21 10.04
N ALA A 198 -16.64 9.05 10.68
CA ALA A 198 -17.02 10.42 11.03
C ALA A 198 -17.19 11.34 9.79
N GLN A 199 -16.47 11.04 8.70
CA GLN A 199 -16.51 11.81 7.47
C GLN A 199 -17.53 11.28 6.45
N ALA A 200 -18.07 10.07 6.63
CA ALA A 200 -18.98 9.40 5.68
C ALA A 200 -20.19 10.25 5.28
N ALA A 201 -20.85 10.93 6.24
CA ALA A 201 -22.01 11.77 5.95
C ALA A 201 -21.67 13.00 5.09
N GLN A 202 -20.46 13.54 5.24
CA GLN A 202 -20.00 14.68 4.43
C GLN A 202 -19.49 14.21 3.06
N ALA A 203 -18.85 13.03 3.01
CA ALA A 203 -18.42 12.38 1.76
C ALA A 203 -19.60 12.09 0.83
N ALA A 204 -20.77 11.74 1.38
CA ALA A 204 -22.00 11.56 0.60
C ALA A 204 -22.50 12.83 -0.13
N LEU A 205 -21.91 14.00 0.15
CA LEU A 205 -22.29 15.30 -0.42
C LEU A 205 -21.13 15.96 -1.20
N ASP A 206 -19.95 15.35 -1.24
CA ASP A 206 -18.71 15.92 -1.78
C ASP A 206 -17.86 14.81 -2.40
N ASP A 207 -17.85 14.76 -3.74
CA ASP A 207 -17.17 13.70 -4.51
C ASP A 207 -15.66 13.62 -4.20
N ASP A 208 -14.97 14.76 -4.05
CA ASP A 208 -13.53 14.77 -3.73
C ASP A 208 -13.26 14.17 -2.33
N LEU A 209 -14.22 14.36 -1.40
CA LEU A 209 -14.13 13.78 -0.07
C LEU A 209 -14.53 12.30 -0.09
N ALA A 210 -15.46 11.89 -0.96
CA ALA A 210 -15.81 10.49 -1.18
C ALA A 210 -14.62 9.70 -1.72
N ASP A 211 -13.93 10.21 -2.73
CA ASP A 211 -12.73 9.59 -3.31
C ASP A 211 -11.65 9.40 -2.25
N TYR A 212 -11.33 10.47 -1.50
CA TYR A 212 -10.35 10.37 -0.41
C TYR A 212 -10.78 9.39 0.70
N ASN A 213 -12.07 9.35 1.06
CA ASN A 213 -12.56 8.43 2.07
C ASN A 213 -12.50 6.96 1.59
N ASN A 214 -12.70 6.72 0.29
CA ASN A 214 -12.53 5.40 -0.31
C ASN A 214 -11.06 5.00 -0.39
N GLU A 215 -10.13 5.90 -0.72
CA GLU A 215 -8.69 5.65 -0.59
C GLU A 215 -8.34 5.26 0.87
N LEU A 216 -8.83 6.03 1.85
CA LEU A 216 -8.62 5.73 3.27
C LEU A 216 -9.18 4.36 3.67
N ARG A 217 -10.37 4.01 3.20
CA ARG A 217 -10.98 2.68 3.42
C ARG A 217 -10.11 1.57 2.82
N MET A 218 -9.65 1.73 1.59
CA MET A 218 -8.75 0.77 0.96
C MET A 218 -7.49 0.55 1.80
N GLY A 219 -6.83 1.63 2.22
CA GLY A 219 -5.65 1.53 3.07
C GLY A 219 -5.90 0.79 4.39
N ILE A 220 -7.05 1.02 5.04
CA ILE A 220 -7.44 0.32 6.26
C ILE A 220 -7.69 -1.18 5.99
N LEU A 221 -8.45 -1.49 4.95
CA LEU A 221 -8.89 -2.85 4.62
C LEU A 221 -7.71 -3.71 4.17
N GLU A 222 -6.82 -3.17 3.33
CA GLU A 222 -5.60 -3.83 2.88
C GLU A 222 -4.63 -4.07 4.04
N ALA A 223 -4.49 -3.09 4.94
CA ALA A 223 -3.66 -3.25 6.14
C ALA A 223 -4.14 -4.41 7.01
N TYR A 224 -5.44 -4.45 7.34
CA TYR A 224 -5.98 -5.56 8.13
C TYR A 224 -5.84 -6.89 7.41
N SER A 225 -6.17 -6.95 6.11
CA SER A 225 -6.05 -8.19 5.32
C SER A 225 -4.61 -8.71 5.34
N GLY A 226 -3.63 -7.82 5.12
CA GLY A 226 -2.20 -8.18 5.20
C GLY A 226 -1.78 -8.63 6.61
N ILE A 227 -2.36 -8.08 7.68
CA ILE A 227 -2.08 -8.55 9.05
C ILE A 227 -2.70 -9.93 9.32
N PHE A 228 -3.96 -10.16 8.92
CA PHE A 228 -4.61 -11.48 9.06
C PHE A 228 -3.87 -12.57 8.29
N GLN A 229 -3.45 -12.26 7.05
CA GLN A 229 -2.78 -13.21 6.16
C GLN A 229 -1.29 -13.38 6.50
N GLY A 230 -0.62 -12.32 6.95
CA GLY A 230 0.84 -12.32 7.19
C GLY A 230 1.24 -12.91 8.53
N LEU A 231 0.43 -12.71 9.58
CA LEU A 231 0.75 -13.26 10.90
C LEU A 231 0.48 -14.77 10.96
N PRO A 232 1.34 -15.56 11.63
CA PRO A 232 1.06 -16.98 11.87
C PRO A 232 -0.26 -17.17 12.62
N SER A 233 -1.05 -18.19 12.27
CA SER A 233 -2.42 -18.39 12.76
C SER A 233 -2.57 -18.41 14.29
N GLY A 234 -1.52 -18.77 15.04
CA GLY A 234 -1.53 -18.74 16.51
C GLY A 234 -1.18 -17.37 17.14
N SER A 235 -0.45 -16.52 16.43
CA SER A 235 -0.02 -15.20 16.90
C SER A 235 -1.00 -14.10 16.52
N ALA A 236 -1.68 -14.27 15.37
CA ALA A 236 -2.66 -13.33 14.86
C ALA A 236 -3.93 -13.27 15.74
N GLU A 237 -4.36 -14.41 16.26
CA GLU A 237 -5.68 -14.57 16.87
C GLU A 237 -5.88 -13.71 18.12
N GLY A 238 -4.88 -13.61 19.00
CA GLY A 238 -5.00 -12.84 20.25
C GLY A 238 -5.25 -11.35 20.01
N PRO A 239 -4.31 -10.64 19.35
CA PRO A 239 -4.44 -9.22 19.05
C PRO A 239 -5.64 -8.88 18.17
N LEU A 240 -5.89 -9.66 17.10
CA LEU A 240 -6.92 -9.35 16.11
C LEU A 240 -8.35 -9.67 16.57
N ARG A 241 -8.52 -10.58 17.53
CA ARG A 241 -9.85 -10.92 18.07
C ARG A 241 -10.56 -9.71 18.68
N ALA A 242 -9.82 -8.76 19.26
CA ALA A 242 -10.40 -7.53 19.78
C ALA A 242 -10.90 -6.59 18.68
N ASP A 243 -10.32 -6.67 17.49
CA ASP A 243 -10.63 -5.80 16.35
C ASP A 243 -11.77 -6.36 15.49
N VAL A 244 -12.02 -7.68 15.53
CA VAL A 244 -13.09 -8.35 14.76
C VAL A 244 -14.45 -7.63 14.84
N PRO A 245 -14.98 -7.24 16.02
CA PRO A 245 -16.25 -6.51 16.08
C PRO A 245 -16.18 -5.11 15.48
N LEU A 246 -15.02 -4.45 15.57
CA LEU A 246 -14.80 -3.12 15.00
C LEU A 246 -14.75 -3.17 13.47
N ILE A 247 -14.09 -4.18 12.91
CA ILE A 247 -14.02 -4.40 11.46
C ILE A 247 -15.41 -4.74 10.92
N LEU A 248 -16.19 -5.57 11.62
CA LEU A 248 -17.57 -5.86 11.22
C LEU A 248 -18.45 -4.60 11.23
N GLU A 249 -18.34 -3.75 12.25
CA GLU A 249 -19.08 -2.49 12.25
C GLU A 249 -18.59 -1.55 11.14
N PHE A 250 -17.30 -1.53 10.84
CA PHE A 250 -16.77 -0.77 9.71
C PHE A 250 -17.36 -1.26 8.37
N ALA A 251 -17.46 -2.58 8.16
CA ALA A 251 -18.15 -3.15 7.00
C ALA A 251 -19.63 -2.74 6.95
N ASN A 252 -20.33 -2.71 8.09
CA ASN A 252 -21.70 -2.18 8.16
C ASN A 252 -21.76 -0.70 7.76
N THR A 253 -20.79 0.14 8.16
CA THR A 253 -20.77 1.55 7.75
C THR A 253 -20.58 1.70 6.24
N ILE A 254 -19.66 0.95 5.63
CA ILE A 254 -19.44 0.91 4.18
C ILE A 254 -20.73 0.48 3.47
N ALA A 255 -21.42 -0.54 3.98
CA ALA A 255 -22.66 -1.03 3.39
C ALA A 255 -23.83 -0.01 3.43
N ARG A 256 -23.76 0.99 4.31
CA ARG A 256 -24.79 2.05 4.43
C ARG A 256 -24.58 3.21 3.46
N ASP A 257 -23.45 3.28 2.76
CA ASP A 257 -23.08 4.38 1.86
C ASP A 257 -23.87 4.44 0.54
N GLN A 258 -25.07 3.85 0.46
CA GLN A 258 -25.93 3.88 -0.74
C GLN A 258 -26.44 5.28 -1.15
N ALA A 259 -25.91 6.36 -0.57
CA ALA A 259 -26.25 7.72 -0.94
C ALA A 259 -25.74 8.10 -2.35
N SER A 260 -24.71 7.42 -2.87
CA SER A 260 -24.02 7.75 -4.14
C SER A 260 -24.45 6.93 -5.36
N GLU A 261 -25.66 6.35 -5.35
CA GLU A 261 -26.24 5.49 -6.41
C GLU A 261 -25.52 4.15 -6.67
N GLU A 262 -24.20 4.03 -6.43
CA GLU A 262 -23.41 2.78 -6.51
C GLU A 262 -22.31 2.73 -5.42
N TYR A 263 -21.86 1.52 -5.06
CA TYR A 263 -20.71 1.32 -4.17
C TYR A 263 -19.39 1.44 -4.94
N ASP A 264 -18.32 1.86 -4.26
CA ASP A 264 -16.97 1.72 -4.79
C ASP A 264 -16.58 0.23 -4.85
N GLU A 265 -16.31 -0.26 -6.06
CA GLU A 265 -16.03 -1.68 -6.31
C GLU A 265 -14.83 -2.19 -5.50
N LEU A 266 -13.73 -1.44 -5.47
CA LEU A 266 -12.50 -1.87 -4.81
C LEU A 266 -12.71 -1.98 -3.31
N VAL A 267 -13.41 -1.01 -2.71
CA VAL A 267 -13.74 -1.01 -1.29
C VAL A 267 -14.62 -2.20 -0.93
N VAL A 268 -15.64 -2.52 -1.73
CA VAL A 268 -16.50 -3.69 -1.47
C VAL A 268 -15.71 -4.98 -1.58
N ARG A 269 -14.86 -5.13 -2.61
CA ARG A 269 -14.01 -6.32 -2.79
C ARG A 269 -13.06 -6.52 -1.61
N ALA A 270 -12.39 -5.45 -1.17
CA ALA A 270 -11.49 -5.49 -0.02
C ALA A 270 -12.24 -5.80 1.28
N THR A 271 -13.46 -5.25 1.46
CA THR A 271 -14.30 -5.53 2.63
C THR A 271 -14.71 -7.00 2.70
N VAL A 272 -15.22 -7.56 1.60
CA VAL A 272 -15.64 -8.97 1.55
C VAL A 272 -14.44 -9.91 1.72
N SER A 273 -13.29 -9.58 1.12
CA SER A 273 -12.05 -10.34 1.31
C SER A 273 -11.62 -10.36 2.77
N LEU A 274 -11.63 -9.20 3.44
CA LEU A 274 -11.26 -9.08 4.85
C LEU A 274 -12.22 -9.86 5.77
N LEU A 275 -13.54 -9.83 5.50
CA LEU A 275 -14.49 -10.67 6.25
C LEU A 275 -14.20 -12.16 6.05
N GLY A 276 -13.77 -12.56 4.85
CA GLY A 276 -13.28 -13.91 4.56
C GLY A 276 -12.04 -14.26 5.40
N ASP A 277 -11.04 -13.38 5.41
CA ASP A 277 -9.81 -13.55 6.20
C ASP A 277 -10.08 -13.66 7.71
N MET A 278 -11.02 -12.87 8.24
CA MET A 278 -11.42 -12.95 9.66
C MET A 278 -11.97 -14.34 9.99
N VAL A 279 -12.84 -14.87 9.12
CA VAL A 279 -13.50 -16.17 9.33
C VAL A 279 -12.52 -17.32 9.24
N THR A 280 -11.54 -17.25 8.32
CA THR A 280 -10.53 -18.30 8.15
C THR A 280 -9.43 -18.25 9.22
N THR A 281 -9.20 -17.09 9.83
CA THR A 281 -8.10 -16.88 10.78
C THR A 281 -8.51 -16.93 12.25
N VAL A 282 -9.70 -16.43 12.62
CA VAL A 282 -10.11 -16.27 14.03
C VAL A 282 -11.30 -17.15 14.39
N GLN A 283 -11.15 -17.98 15.43
CA GLN A 283 -12.24 -18.84 15.87
C GLN A 283 -13.39 -18.04 16.49
N GLY A 284 -14.62 -18.38 16.09
CA GLY A 284 -15.85 -17.77 16.61
C GLY A 284 -16.38 -16.58 15.79
N VAL A 285 -15.66 -16.14 14.76
CA VAL A 285 -16.16 -15.09 13.84
C VAL A 285 -17.44 -15.55 13.14
N GLY A 286 -17.52 -16.82 12.72
CA GLY A 286 -18.75 -17.40 12.15
C GLY A 286 -19.97 -17.26 13.08
N SER A 287 -19.79 -17.50 14.37
CA SER A 287 -20.85 -17.32 15.38
C SER A 287 -21.24 -15.86 15.58
N LEU A 288 -20.25 -14.94 15.55
CA LEU A 288 -20.52 -13.51 15.58
C LEU A 288 -21.37 -13.10 14.37
N LEU A 289 -20.94 -13.44 13.16
CA LEU A 289 -21.67 -13.14 11.93
C LEU A 289 -23.07 -13.76 11.92
N ALA A 290 -23.22 -15.01 12.40
CA ALA A 290 -24.52 -15.65 12.55
C ALA A 290 -25.46 -14.90 13.51
N SER A 291 -24.93 -14.35 14.60
CA SER A 291 -25.70 -13.52 15.54
C SER A 291 -26.11 -12.15 14.97
N GLN A 292 -25.40 -11.67 13.95
CA GLN A 292 -25.62 -10.39 13.27
C GLN A 292 -26.26 -10.56 11.89
N ARG A 293 -26.92 -11.70 11.60
CA ARG A 293 -27.68 -11.89 10.36
C ARG A 293 -28.73 -10.79 10.18
N GLY A 294 -28.96 -10.39 8.94
CA GLY A 294 -29.89 -9.31 8.57
C GLY A 294 -29.33 -7.89 8.77
N GLN A 295 -28.05 -7.75 9.11
CA GLN A 295 -27.38 -6.45 9.15
C GLN A 295 -26.80 -6.04 7.80
N ASP A 296 -26.34 -4.78 7.73
CA ASP A 296 -25.95 -4.13 6.49
C ASP A 296 -24.79 -4.83 5.77
N TRP A 297 -23.85 -5.45 6.49
CA TRP A 297 -22.72 -6.17 5.89
C TRP A 297 -23.15 -7.28 4.90
N GLU A 298 -24.32 -7.90 5.06
CA GLU A 298 -24.82 -8.91 4.11
C GLU A 298 -25.17 -8.31 2.74
N LYS A 299 -25.47 -7.00 2.68
CA LYS A 299 -25.72 -6.28 1.41
C LYS A 299 -24.50 -6.30 0.51
N LEU A 300 -23.30 -6.23 1.09
CA LEU A 300 -22.04 -6.28 0.34
C LEU A 300 -21.84 -7.65 -0.32
N LEU A 301 -22.19 -8.74 0.38
CA LEU A 301 -22.15 -10.09 -0.18
C LEU A 301 -23.14 -10.26 -1.34
N SER A 302 -24.37 -9.77 -1.15
CA SER A 302 -25.39 -9.80 -2.21
C SER A 302 -24.93 -9.00 -3.43
N TRP A 303 -24.34 -7.82 -3.23
CA TRP A 303 -23.82 -6.99 -4.31
C TRP A 303 -22.70 -7.68 -5.09
N VAL A 304 -21.76 -8.36 -4.41
CA VAL A 304 -20.72 -9.16 -5.06
C VAL A 304 -21.31 -10.32 -5.86
N HIS A 305 -22.37 -10.96 -5.36
CA HIS A 305 -23.03 -12.07 -6.06
C HIS A 305 -23.80 -11.61 -7.31
N GLU A 306 -24.42 -10.44 -7.27
CA GLU A 306 -25.19 -9.86 -8.38
C GLU A 306 -24.28 -9.28 -9.48
N SER A 307 -23.06 -8.87 -9.13
CA SER A 307 -22.08 -8.38 -10.08
C SER A 307 -21.36 -9.54 -10.80
N ASP A 308 -21.80 -9.80 -12.04
CA ASP A 308 -21.38 -10.93 -12.90
C ASP A 308 -19.86 -10.97 -13.19
N ALA A 309 -19.15 -9.85 -13.00
CA ALA A 309 -17.69 -9.74 -13.16
C ALA A 309 -16.89 -9.98 -11.86
N LEU A 310 -17.55 -9.94 -10.70
CA LEU A 310 -16.90 -9.93 -9.38
C LEU A 310 -16.99 -11.25 -8.64
N GLY A 311 -18.06 -12.02 -8.87
CA GLY A 311 -18.35 -13.25 -8.14
C GLY A 311 -17.20 -14.26 -8.20
N SER A 312 -16.56 -14.45 -9.36
CA SER A 312 -15.56 -15.52 -9.54
C SER A 312 -14.30 -15.35 -8.67
N ASP A 313 -13.85 -14.11 -8.45
CA ASP A 313 -12.62 -13.85 -7.68
C ASP A 313 -12.85 -13.90 -6.17
N LEU A 314 -14.09 -13.64 -5.73
CA LEU A 314 -14.48 -13.57 -4.32
C LEU A 314 -15.27 -14.79 -3.85
N ASP A 315 -15.50 -15.78 -4.72
CA ASP A 315 -16.17 -17.03 -4.38
C ASP A 315 -15.55 -17.68 -3.14
N TRP A 316 -14.22 -17.64 -2.98
CA TRP A 316 -13.56 -18.20 -1.80
C TRP A 316 -14.04 -17.51 -0.51
N ALA A 317 -14.12 -16.18 -0.49
CA ALA A 317 -14.48 -15.39 0.68
C ALA A 317 -15.97 -15.56 0.98
N VAL A 318 -16.82 -15.45 -0.04
CA VAL A 318 -18.27 -15.63 0.09
C VAL A 318 -18.60 -17.04 0.61
N ASN A 319 -17.94 -18.07 0.09
CA ASN A 319 -18.13 -19.45 0.55
C ASN A 319 -17.60 -19.66 1.96
N ALA A 320 -16.45 -19.09 2.33
CA ALA A 320 -15.90 -19.18 3.68
C ALA A 320 -16.86 -18.53 4.70
N ILE A 321 -17.32 -17.32 4.41
CA ILE A 321 -18.27 -16.59 5.26
C ILE A 321 -19.58 -17.36 5.38
N SER A 322 -20.19 -17.74 4.26
CA SER A 322 -21.46 -18.47 4.24
C SER A 322 -21.38 -19.80 4.99
N GLY A 323 -20.30 -20.56 4.76
CA GLY A 323 -20.04 -21.82 5.43
C GLY A 323 -19.87 -21.68 6.94
N ALA A 324 -19.12 -20.66 7.40
CA ALA A 324 -18.92 -20.42 8.83
C ALA A 324 -20.19 -19.94 9.53
N VAL A 325 -20.99 -19.10 8.87
CA VAL A 325 -22.30 -18.65 9.39
C VAL A 325 -23.27 -19.82 9.48
N GLN A 326 -23.30 -20.72 8.49
CA GLN A 326 -24.15 -21.91 8.51
C GLN A 326 -23.71 -22.92 9.57
N ALA A 327 -22.41 -23.13 9.76
CA ALA A 327 -21.88 -24.04 10.77
C ALA A 327 -22.14 -23.58 12.22
N ALA A 328 -22.40 -22.28 12.41
CA ALA A 328 -22.64 -21.66 13.71
C ALA A 328 -24.13 -21.42 14.04
N ALA A 329 -25.04 -21.64 13.08
CA ALA A 329 -26.49 -21.51 13.25
C ALA A 329 -27.13 -22.82 13.75
#